data_AF-A0A8T5B7M9-F1
#
_entry.id   AF-A0A8T5B7M9-F1
#
_cell.length_a   1.000
_cell.length_b   1.000
_cell.length_c   1.000
_cell.angle_alpha   90.00
_cell.angle_beta   90.00
_cell.angle_gamma   90.00
#
_symmetry.space_group_name_H-M   'P 1'
#
loop_
_entity.id
_entity.type
_entity.pdbx_description
1 polymer ?
#
loop_
_entity_poly.entity_id
_entity_poly.type
_entity_poly.pdbx_seq_one_letter_code
_entity_poly.pdbx_strand_id
1 'polypeptide(L)' 'MNWGRGFSIPEISDVDLSTSMARQLGIMIDYRRKTKHYENVERLKELLECEKAKKEHEQNLR' A
#
# COMPACT_ATOMS: atom_id res chain seq x y z
N MET A 1 3.49 -12.56 -15.65
CA MET A 1 3.05 -11.71 -14.52
C MET A 1 4.11 -10.64 -14.34
N ASN A 2 3.96 -9.46 -14.98
CA ASN A 2 4.95 -8.39 -14.83
C ASN A 2 4.65 -7.64 -13.54
N TRP A 3 5.20 -8.12 -12.44
CA TRP A 3 5.18 -7.41 -11.18
C TRP A 3 6.08 -6.18 -11.40
N GLY A 4 5.46 -5.01 -11.52
CA GLY A 4 6.19 -3.76 -11.64
C GLY A 4 7.14 -3.56 -10.46
N ARG A 5 8.07 -2.60 -10.56
CA ARG A 5 9.04 -2.31 -9.49
C ARG A 5 8.43 -1.79 -8.17
N GLY A 6 7.12 -1.55 -8.12
CA GLY A 6 6.43 -1.01 -6.95
C GLY A 6 5.01 -0.59 -7.28
N PHE A 7 4.42 0.27 -6.45
CA PHE A 7 3.15 0.95 -6.69
C PHE A 7 3.39 2.37 -7.21
N SER A 8 2.50 2.85 -8.05
CA SER A 8 2.52 4.21 -8.57
C SER A 8 2.08 5.23 -7.53
N ILE A 9 2.55 6.47 -7.65
CA ILE A 9 2.09 7.59 -6.82
C ILE A 9 0.56 7.69 -6.75
N PRO A 10 -0.18 7.68 -7.90
CA PRO A 10 -1.65 7.70 -7.85
C PRO A 10 -2.26 6.48 -7.17
N GLU A 11 -1.63 5.31 -7.19
CA GLU A 11 -2.15 4.11 -6.48
C GLU A 11 -2.01 4.27 -4.97
N ILE A 12 -0.88 4.80 -4.50
CA ILE A 12 -0.62 5.12 -3.09
C ILE A 12 -1.58 6.21 -2.58
N SER A 13 -1.84 7.24 -3.39
CA SER A 13 -2.78 8.30 -3.02
C SER A 13 -4.24 7.84 -2.99
N ASP A 14 -4.64 6.84 -3.79
CA ASP A 14 -6.01 6.31 -3.83
C ASP A 14 -6.39 5.56 -2.53
N VAL A 15 -5.39 5.11 -1.76
CA VAL A 15 -5.56 4.40 -0.48
C VAL A 15 -5.29 5.30 0.74
N ASP A 16 -5.28 6.62 0.54
CA ASP A 16 -5.02 7.63 1.58
C ASP A 16 -3.65 7.44 2.27
N LEU A 17 -2.67 6.86 1.57
CA LEU A 17 -1.31 6.75 2.06
C LEU A 17 -0.44 7.88 1.52
N SER A 18 0.43 8.37 2.40
CA SER A 18 1.57 9.18 1.96
C SER A 18 2.69 8.28 1.46
N THR A 19 3.45 8.75 0.47
CA THR A 19 4.64 8.05 -0.05
C THR A 19 5.69 7.79 1.05
N SER A 20 5.79 8.68 2.03
CA SER A 20 6.65 8.50 3.21
C SER A 20 6.18 7.34 4.09
N MET A 21 4.87 7.25 4.33
CA MET A 21 4.30 6.19 5.17
C MET A 21 4.35 4.84 4.45
N ALA A 22 4.08 4.82 3.15
CA ALA A 22 4.26 3.64 2.32
C ALA A 22 5.71 3.12 2.37
N ARG A 23 6.71 4.01 2.32
CA ARG A 23 8.12 3.62 2.52
C ARG A 23 8.40 3.04 3.91
N GLN A 24 7.82 3.60 4.96
CA GLN A 24 7.96 3.06 6.32
C GLN A 24 7.33 1.68 6.46
N LEU A 25 6.25 1.41 5.73
CA LEU A 25 5.61 0.10 5.65
C LEU A 25 6.35 -0.89 4.74
N GLY A 26 7.47 -0.49 4.11
CA GLY A 26 8.24 -1.34 3.20
C GLY A 26 7.63 -1.46 1.79
N ILE A 27 6.64 -0.63 1.45
CA ILE A 27 6.01 -0.62 0.13
C ILE A 27 6.92 0.12 -0.86
N MET A 28 7.31 -0.55 -1.94
CA MET A 28 8.11 0.07 -3.01
C MET A 28 7.24 1.00 -3.87
N ILE A 29 7.78 2.17 -4.20
CA ILE A 29 7.08 3.19 -4.99
C ILE A 29 7.81 3.40 -6.31
N ASP A 30 7.06 3.30 -7.40
CA ASP A 30 7.52 3.57 -8.75
C ASP A 30 7.13 4.99 -9.19
N TYR A 31 8.03 5.94 -8.91
CA TYR A 31 7.85 7.35 -9.23
C TYR A 31 7.74 7.65 -10.73
N ARG A 32 8.17 6.73 -11.60
CA ARG A 32 8.18 6.96 -13.06
C ARG A 32 6.84 6.64 -13.71
N ARG A 33 6.03 5.77 -13.09
CA ARG A 33 4.75 5.34 -13.65
C ARG A 33 3.63 6.28 -13.21
N LYS A 34 3.01 6.91 -14.20
CA LYS A 34 1.92 7.89 -14.03
C LYS A 34 0.52 7.27 -14.11
N THR A 35 0.42 6.01 -14.56
CA THR A 35 -0.85 5.29 -14.65
C THR A 35 -1.17 4.59 -13.34
N LYS A 36 -2.46 4.42 -13.06
CA LYS A 36 -2.94 3.58 -11.96
C LYS A 36 -3.62 2.34 -12.52
N HIS A 37 -3.45 1.22 -11.86
CA HIS A 37 -4.17 -0.02 -12.15
C HIS A 37 -5.06 -0.34 -10.95
N TYR A 38 -6.36 -0.54 -11.21
CA TYR A 38 -7.35 -0.78 -10.16
C TYR A 38 -7.02 -2.04 -9.34
N GLU A 39 -6.61 -3.11 -10.02
CA GLU A 39 -6.18 -4.38 -9.38
C GLU A 39 -5.04 -4.16 -8.37
N ASN A 40 -4.12 -3.24 -8.64
CA ASN A 40 -3.04 -2.90 -7.70
C ASN A 40 -3.58 -2.11 -6.51
N VAL A 41 -4.51 -1.18 -6.73
CA VAL A 41 -5.14 -0.39 -5.66
C VAL A 41 -5.91 -1.30 -4.70
N GLU A 42 -6.68 -2.25 -5.22
CA GLU A 42 -7.40 -3.23 -4.40
C GLU A 42 -6.43 -4.07 -3.56
N ARG A 43 -5.38 -4.60 -4.18
CA ARG A 43 -4.37 -5.38 -3.46
C ARG A 43 -3.65 -4.57 -2.38
N LEU A 44 -3.41 -3.28 -2.62
CA LEU A 44 -2.83 -2.38 -1.63
C LEU A 44 -3.79 -2.13 -0.46
N LYS A 45 -5.10 -2.01 -0.71
CA LYS A 45 -6.13 -1.92 0.35
C LYS A 45 -6.17 -3.18 1.19
N GLU A 46 -6.21 -4.36 0.57
CA GLU A 46 -6.22 -5.65 1.29
C GLU A 46 -5.01 -5.82 2.22
N LEU A 47 -3.82 -5.45 1.73
CA LEU A 47 -2.60 -5.45 2.56
C LEU A 47 -2.73 -4.53 3.77
N LEU A 48 -3.30 -3.35 3.57
CA LEU A 48 -3.47 -2.36 4.64
C LEU A 48 -4.51 -2.79 5.67
N GLU A 49 -5.60 -3.42 5.24
CA GLU A 49 -6.59 -3.99 6.14
C GLU A 49 -6.02 -5.13 6.98
N CYS A 50 -5.22 -6.02 6.38
CA CYS A 50 -4.50 -7.06 7.11
C CYS A 50 -3.57 -6.47 8.18
N GLU A 51 -2.84 -5.41 7.87
CA GLU A 51 -1.96 -4.74 8.83
C GLU A 51 -2.72 -4.04 9.95
N LYS A 52 -3.89 -3.43 9.65
CA LYS A 52 -4.77 -2.85 10.68
C LYS A 52 -5.30 -3.93 11.63
N ALA A 53 -5.79 -5.05 11.08
CA ALA A 53 -6.31 -6.17 11.86
C ALA A 53 -5.25 -6.74 12.82
N LYS A 54 -3.99 -6.85 12.37
CA LYS A 54 -2.87 -7.26 13.24
C LYS A 54 -2.60 -6.26 14.36
N LYS A 55 -2.57 -4.96 14.05
CA LYS A 55 -2.36 -3.92 15.06
C LYS A 55 -3.47 -3.90 16.11
N GLU A 56 -4.72 -4.06 15.69
CA GLU A 56 -5.86 -4.11 16.59
C GLU A 56 -5.81 -5.34 17.50
N HIS A 57 -5.42 -6.50 16.96
CA HIS A 57 -5.22 -7.71 17.76
C HIS A 57 -4.10 -7.54 18.80
N GLU A 58 -2.98 -6.93 18.42
CA GLU A 58 -1.86 -6.67 19.33
C GLU A 58 -2.19 -5.62 20.41
N GLN A 59 -3.03 -4.63 20.07
CA GLN A 59 -3.50 -3.62 21.02
C GLN A 59 -4.48 -4.17 22.05
N ASN A 60 -5.35 -5.12 21.68
CA ASN A 60 -6.29 -5.76 22.60
C ASN A 60 -5.62 -6.80 23.52
N LEU A 61 -4.37 -7.19 23.24
CA LEU A 61 -3.58 -8.13 24.05
C LEU A 61 -2.70 -7.44 25.11
N ARG A 62 -2.64 -6.11 25.13
CA ARG A 62 -1.90 -5.29 26.11
C ARG A 62 -2.82 -4.74 27.19
#